data_AF-A0A8T4YXV7-F1
#
_entry.id   AF-A0A8T4YXV7-F1
#
_cell.length_a   1.000
_cell.length_b   1.000
_cell.length_c   1.000
_cell.angle_alpha   90.00
_cell.angle_beta   90.00
_cell.angle_gamma   90.00
#
_symmetry.space_group_name_H-M   'P 1'
#
loop_
_entity.id
_entity.type
_entity.pdbx_description
1 polymer ?
#
loop_
_entity_poly.entity_id
_entity_poly.type
_entity_poly.pdbx_seq_one_letter_code
_entity_poly.pdbx_strand_id
1 'polypeptide(L)' 'RSAVIKVLGHECGVVGEIHPQLLQNFGIENPVAAFELDLESAFQV' A
#
# COMPACT_ATOMS: atom_id res chain seq x y z
N ARG A 1 -8.57 -3.39 -4.60
CA ARG A 1 -8.61 -4.16 -3.32
C ARG A 1 -7.49 -3.66 -2.41
N SER A 2 -7.66 -3.63 -1.09
CA SER A 2 -6.61 -3.16 -0.16
C SER A 2 -6.60 -3.92 1.17
N ALA A 3 -5.44 -3.94 1.82
CA ALA A 3 -5.19 -4.54 3.13
C ALA A 3 -4.18 -3.71 3.93
N VAL A 4 -4.26 -3.81 5.26
CA VAL A 4 -3.30 -3.21 6.19
C VAL A 4 -2.21 -4.21 6.53
N ILE A 5 -0.95 -3.78 6.53
CA ILE A 5 0.19 -4.58 6.97
C ILE A 5 0.34 -4.40 8.48
N LYS A 6 0.40 -5.53 9.21
CA LYS A 6 0.61 -5.54 10.67
C LYS A 6 1.83 -6.37 11.03
N VAL A 7 2.71 -5.81 11.86
CA VAL A 7 3.84 -6.51 12.48
C VAL A 7 3.59 -6.55 13.98
N LEU A 8 3.56 -7.76 14.56
CA LEU A 8 3.24 -7.98 15.97
C LEU A 8 1.91 -7.33 16.43
N GLY A 9 0.94 -7.22 15.52
CA GLY A 9 -0.35 -6.57 15.79
C GLY A 9 -0.36 -5.05 15.62
N HIS A 10 0.80 -4.42 15.44
CA HIS A 10 0.92 -2.99 15.15
C HIS A 10 0.81 -2.73 13.64
N GLU A 11 0.01 -1.73 13.27
CA GLU A 11 -0.10 -1.31 11.86
C GLU A 11 1.17 -0.59 11.44
N CYS A 12 1.77 -1.04 10.34
CA CYS A 12 3.05 -0.49 9.84
C CYS A 12 3.02 -0.21 8.34
N GLY A 13 1.89 -0.38 7.66
CA GLY A 13 1.81 -0.12 6.23
C GLY A 13 0.49 -0.53 5.59
N VAL A 14 0.44 -0.41 4.26
CA VAL A 14 -0.73 -0.74 3.42
C VAL A 14 -0.27 -1.42 2.14
N VAL A 15 -1.09 -2.32 1.61
CA VAL A 15 -0.88 -2.95 0.30
C VAL A 15 -2.21 -3.05 -0.44
N GLY A 16 -2.20 -2.80 -1.75
CA GLY A 16 -3.40 -2.94 -2.54
C GLY A 16 -3.27 -2.48 -3.98
N GLU A 17 -4.34 -2.70 -4.73
CA GLU A 17 -4.52 -2.14 -6.05
C GLU A 17 -4.85 -0.65 -5.95
N ILE A 18 -4.24 0.14 -6.81
CA ILE A 18 -4.58 1.55 -7.00
C ILE A 18 -5.98 1.62 -7.62
N HIS A 19 -6.79 2.55 -7.10
CA HIS A 19 -8.15 2.74 -7.60
C HIS A 19 -8.13 3.12 -9.10
N PRO A 20 -8.99 2.52 -9.95
CA PRO A 20 -8.96 2.75 -11.40
C PRO A 20 -9.08 4.22 -11.81
N GLN A 21 -9.88 5.01 -11.09
CA GLN A 21 -9.98 6.45 -11.36
C GLN A 21 -8.65 7.20 -11.18
N LEU A 22 -7.81 6.76 -10.24
CA LEU A 22 -6.50 7.36 -10.05
C LEU A 22 -5.57 6.97 -11.20
N LEU A 23 -5.58 5.70 -11.61
CA LEU A 23 -4.82 5.25 -12.79
C LEU A 23 -5.20 6.04 -14.04
N GLN A 24 -6.49 6.29 -14.26
CA GLN A 24 -6.97 7.11 -15.36
C GLN A 24 -6.46 8.56 -15.28
N ASN A 25 -6.49 9.18 -14.11
CA ASN A 25 -5.99 10.54 -13.90
C ASN A 25 -4.48 10.64 -14.19
N PHE A 26 -3.72 9.56 -13.99
CA PHE A 26 -2.28 9.48 -14.28
C PHE A 26 -1.94 8.88 -15.66
N GLY A 27 -2.94 8.52 -16.48
CA GLY A 27 -2.72 7.93 -17.80
C GLY A 27 -2.10 6.53 -17.78
N ILE A 28 -2.32 5.77 -16.70
CA ILE A 28 -1.80 4.41 -16.54
C ILE A 28 -2.85 3.42 -17.04
N GLU A 29 -2.54 2.69 -18.10
CA GLU A 29 -3.49 1.79 -18.77
C GLU A 29 -3.68 0.46 -18.04
N ASN A 30 -2.63 -0.04 -17.40
CA ASN A 30 -2.64 -1.34 -16.74
C ASN A 30 -3.02 -1.21 -15.26
N PRO A 31 -3.74 -2.19 -14.67
CA PRO A 31 -3.92 -2.26 -13.23
C PRO A 31 -2.57 -2.23 -12.50
N VAL A 32 -2.46 -1.40 -11.46
CA VAL A 32 -1.25 -1.30 -10.64
C VAL A 32 -1.58 -1.69 -9.21
N ALA A 33 -0.74 -2.53 -8.63
CA ALA A 33 -0.69 -2.73 -7.19
C ALA A 33 0.50 -1.95 -6.60
N ALA A 34 0.29 -1.37 -5.43
CA ALA A 34 1.29 -0.64 -4.67
C ALA A 34 1.25 -1.09 -3.21
N PHE A 35 2.35 -0.84 -2.51
CA PHE A 35 2.41 -0.97 -1.06
C PHE A 35 3.31 0.13 -0.49
N GLU A 36 3.09 0.42 0.78
CA GLU A 36 3.92 1.30 1.58
C GLU A 36 4.17 0.62 2.92
N LEU A 37 5.39 0.78 3.45
CA LEU A 37 5.81 0.23 4.72
C LEU A 37 6.66 1.26 5.46
N ASP A 38 6.28 1.54 6.69
CA ASP A 38 7.12 2.26 7.64
C ASP A 38 8.12 1.28 8.25
N LEU A 39 9.40 1.46 7.90
CA LEU A 39 10.48 0.60 8.38
C LEU A 39 10.80 0.84 9.85
N GLU A 40 10.64 2.06 10.37
CA GLU A 40 10.90 2.34 11.78
C GLU A 40 9.84 1.65 12.65
N SER A 41 8.56 1.82 12.29
CA SER A 41 7.45 1.12 12.95
C SER A 41 7.52 -0.40 12.78
N ALA A 42 8.01 -0.90 11.64
CA ALA A 42 8.13 -2.34 11.38
C ALA A 42 9.27 -3.00 12.16
N PHE A 43 10.35 -2.28 12.45
CA PHE A 43 11.53 -2.85 13.09
C PHE A 43 11.74 -2.43 14.55
N GLN A 44 10.93 -1.53 15.13
CA GLN A 44 11.03 -1.06 16.53
C GLN A 44 12.49 -0.85 16.97
N VAL A 45 13.26 -0.13 16.15
CA VAL A 45 14.69 0.16 16.41
C VAL A 45 14.81 1.35 17.34
#